data_AF-A0A377HYE8-F1
#
_entry.id   AF-A0A377HYE8-F1
#
_cell.length_a   1.000
_cell.length_b   1.000
_cell.length_c   1.000
_cell.angle_alpha   90.00
_cell.angle_beta   90.00
_cell.angle_gamma   90.00
#
_symmetry.space_group_name_H-M   'P 1'
#
loop_
_entity.id
_entity.type
_entity.pdbx_description
1 polymer ?
#
loop_
_entity_poly.entity_id
_entity_poly.type
_entity_poly.pdbx_seq_one_letter_code
_entity_poly.pdbx_strand_id
1 'polypeptide(L)' 'MATWLQNYTAIGGSLYMTVAMALLPIVFFFIALTVLKMKGYVAGLITLLITLGVAIIGFGMPISMAAS' A
#
# COMPACT_ATOMS: atom_id res chain seq x y z
N MET A 1 2.23 -14.64 -22.96
CA MET A 1 1.88 -13.67 -21.91
C MET A 1 1.55 -14.45 -20.64
N ALA A 2 2.42 -14.41 -19.62
CA ALA A 2 2.04 -14.89 -18.30
C ALA A 2 1.09 -13.85 -17.70
N THR A 3 -0.18 -14.23 -17.52
CA THR A 3 -1.19 -13.38 -16.89
C THR A 3 -0.89 -13.30 -15.40
N TRP A 4 -0.65 -12.09 -14.90
CA TRP A 4 -0.54 -11.86 -13.48
C TRP A 4 -1.92 -12.11 -12.86
N LEU A 5 -2.04 -13.19 -12.09
CA LEU A 5 -3.30 -13.60 -11.49
C LEU A 5 -3.47 -12.85 -10.18
N GLN A 6 -4.47 -11.95 -10.14
CA GLN A 6 -4.75 -11.11 -8.97
C GLN A 6 -5.15 -11.99 -7.78
N ASN A 7 -4.15 -12.31 -6.97
CA ASN A 7 -4.30 -13.16 -5.82
C ASN A 7 -4.64 -12.28 -4.62
N TYR A 8 -5.93 -12.26 -4.24
CA TYR A 8 -6.43 -11.47 -3.11
C TYR A 8 -5.99 -12.03 -1.74
N THR A 9 -5.22 -13.13 -1.74
CA THR A 9 -4.67 -13.81 -0.56
C THR A 9 -3.19 -13.50 -0.32
N ALA A 10 -2.73 -12.34 -0.81
CA ALA A 10 -1.31 -11.98 -0.89
C ALA A 10 -0.56 -12.05 0.45
N ILE A 11 -1.25 -11.92 1.59
CA ILE A 11 -0.66 -12.04 2.92
C ILE A 11 -1.22 -13.29 3.62
N GLY A 12 -0.40 -14.34 3.70
CA GLY A 12 -0.64 -15.51 4.55
C GLY A 12 -1.87 -16.36 4.19
N GLY A 13 -2.45 -16.21 2.99
CA GLY A 13 -3.64 -16.98 2.57
C GLY A 13 -4.98 -16.40 3.05
N SER A 14 -5.00 -15.25 3.74
CA SER A 14 -6.22 -14.64 4.29
C SER A 14 -6.52 -13.27 3.69
N LEU A 15 -7.75 -13.11 3.19
CA LEU A 15 -8.27 -11.87 2.62
C LEU A 15 -8.27 -10.72 3.64
N TYR A 16 -8.60 -11.01 4.90
CA TYR A 16 -8.70 -9.99 5.94
C TYR A 16 -7.35 -9.34 6.26
N MET A 17 -6.29 -10.14 6.28
CA MET A 17 -4.93 -9.68 6.57
C MET A 17 -4.37 -8.85 5.42
N THR A 18 -4.71 -9.24 4.20
CA THR A 18 -4.39 -8.50 2.96
C THR A 18 -5.12 -7.15 2.92
N VAL A 19 -6.41 -7.14 3.25
CA VAL A 19 -7.23 -5.91 3.31
C VAL A 19 -6.74 -4.97 4.40
N ALA A 20 -6.43 -5.47 5.61
CA ALA A 20 -5.92 -4.65 6.71
C ALA A 20 -4.63 -3.91 6.32
N MET A 21 -3.72 -4.61 5.64
CA MET A 21 -2.46 -4.02 5.19
C MET A 21 -2.64 -3.04 4.02
N ALA A 22 -3.59 -3.31 3.11
CA ALA A 22 -3.97 -2.36 2.06
C ALA A 22 -4.66 -1.09 2.59
N LEU A 23 -5.36 -1.20 3.73
CA LEU A 23 -6.05 -0.07 4.37
C LEU A 23 -5.09 0.89 5.08
N LEU A 24 -3.94 0.40 5.55
CA LEU A 24 -3.00 1.16 6.39
C LEU A 24 -2.56 2.50 5.74
N PRO A 25 -2.11 2.55 4.47
CA PRO A 25 -1.70 3.81 3.84
C PRO A 25 -2.89 4.73 3.57
N ILE A 26 -4.07 4.17 3.27
CA ILE A 26 -5.29 4.95 3.00
C ILE A 26 -5.71 5.69 4.26
N VAL A 27 -5.79 4.99 5.41
CA VAL A 27 -6.13 5.60 6.70
C VAL A 27 -5.10 6.66 7.08
N PHE A 28 -3.80 6.38 6.89
CA PHE A 28 -2.74 7.34 7.15
C PHE A 28 -2.90 8.61 6.30
N PHE A 29 -3.19 8.48 5.01
CA PHE A 29 -3.42 9.62 4.12
C PHE A 29 -4.59 10.49 4.58
N PHE A 30 -5.71 9.86 4.94
CA PHE A 30 -6.87 10.58 5.47
C PHE A 30 -6.53 11.31 6.76
N ILE A 31 -5.80 10.70 7.70
CA ILE A 31 -5.37 11.36 8.94
C ILE A 31 -4.41 12.53 8.65
N ALA A 32 -3.48 12.34 7.72
CA ALA A 32 -2.53 13.38 7.30
C ALA A 32 -3.22 14.62 6.71
N LEU A 33 -4.32 14.43 5.99
CA LEU A 33 -5.12 15.51 5.40
C LEU A 33 -6.12 16.13 6.37
N THR A 34 -6.86 15.31 7.11
CA THR A 34 -7.98 15.75 7.96
C THR A 34 -7.52 16.28 9.32
N VAL A 35 -6.51 15.65 9.94
CA VAL A 35 -6.03 15.99 11.29
C VAL A 35 -4.80 16.86 11.23
N LEU A 36 -3.75 16.43 10.50
CA LEU A 36 -2.47 17.16 10.43
C LEU A 36 -2.53 18.38 9.50
N LYS A 37 -3.61 18.56 8.73
CA LYS A 37 -3.84 19.64 7.74
C LYS A 37 -2.59 19.94 6.89
N MET A 38 -1.87 18.89 6.52
CA MET A 38 -0.65 19.04 5.72
C MET A 38 -1.03 19.43 4.30
N LYS A 39 -0.15 20.16 3.62
CA LYS A 39 -0.33 20.42 2.19
C LYS A 39 -0.35 19.07 1.46
N GLY A 40 -1.38 18.84 0.63
CA GLY A 40 -1.68 17.50 0.09
C GLY A 40 -0.52 16.84 -0.67
N TYR A 41 0.39 17.63 -1.26
CA TYR A 41 1.59 17.10 -1.89
C TYR A 41 2.56 16.44 -0.89
N VAL A 42 2.69 16.95 0.33
CA VAL A 42 3.54 16.34 1.39
C VAL A 42 2.89 15.08 1.92
N ALA A 43 1.59 15.13 2.21
CA ALA A 43 0.84 13.98 2.68
C ALA A 43 0.86 12.83 1.66
N GLY A 44 0.70 13.15 0.37
CA GLY A 44 0.76 12.19 -0.72
C GLY A 44 2.13 11.54 -0.86
N LEU A 45 3.22 12.32 -0.78
CA LEU A 45 4.58 11.81 -0.91
C LEU A 45 4.95 10.84 0.24
N ILE A 46 4.59 11.19 1.47
CA ILE A 46 4.81 10.32 2.64
C ILE A 46 3.98 9.04 2.52
N THR A 47 2.71 9.17 2.11
CA THR A 47 1.82 8.01 1.91
C THR A 47 2.33 7.09 0.83
N LEU A 48 2.87 7.63 -0.27
CA LEU A 48 3.45 6.85 -1.36
C LEU A 48 4.65 6.02 -0.85
N LEU A 49 5.55 6.62 -0.07
CA LEU A 49 6.69 5.93 0.51
C LEU A 49 6.26 4.81 1.47
N ILE A 50 5.25 5.08 2.32
CA ILE A 50 4.67 4.07 3.22
C ILE A 50 4.04 2.94 2.40
N THR A 51 3.27 3.28 1.36
CA THR A 51 2.61 2.29 0.49
C THR A 51 3.62 1.40 -0.22
N LEU A 52 4.72 1.97 -0.72
CA LEU A 52 5.81 1.20 -1.32
C LEU A 52 6.46 0.24 -0.33
N GLY A 53 6.74 0.70 0.89
CA GLY A 53 7.27 -0.17 1.95
C GLY A 53 6.32 -1.31 2.30
N VAL A 54 5.02 -1.02 2.42
CA VAL A 54 3.97 -2.02 2.68
C VAL A 54 3.83 -3.00 1.51
N ALA A 55 3.95 -2.55 0.26
CA ALA A 55 3.87 -3.42 -0.92
C ALA A 55 5.06 -4.39 -0.99
N ILE A 56 6.27 -3.91 -0.72
CA ILE A 56 7.48 -4.73 -0.80
C ILE A 56 7.53 -5.73 0.38
N ILE A 57 7.28 -5.25 1.60
CA ILE A 57 7.46 -6.05 2.82
C ILE A 57 6.19 -6.86 3.15
N GLY A 58 5.01 -6.25 3.01
CA GLY A 58 3.74 -6.88 3.36
C GLY A 58 3.23 -7.81 2.27
N PHE A 59 3.25 -7.37 1.01
CA PHE A 59 2.74 -8.15 -0.12
C PHE A 59 3.81 -9.00 -0.82
N GLY A 60 5.08 -8.88 -0.42
CA GLY A 60 6.19 -9.62 -1.04
C GLY A 60 6.39 -9.28 -2.51
N MET A 61 5.94 -8.10 -2.94
CA MET A 61 5.94 -7.72 -4.36
C MET A 61 7.38 -7.49 -4.83
N PRO A 62 7.86 -8.17 -5.89
CA PRO A 62 9.21 -7.94 -6.40
C PRO A 62 9.37 -6.49 -6.87
N ILE A 63 10.46 -5.85 -6.46
CA ILE A 63 10.76 -4.43 -6.70
C ILE A 63 10.68 -4.09 -8.20
N SER A 64 11.00 -5.05 -9.06
CA SER A 64 10.90 -4.92 -10.52
C SER A 64 9.47 -4.75 -11.05
N MET A 65 8.44 -5.23 -10.34
CA MET A 65 7.03 -4.96 -10.68
C MET A 65 6.50 -3.70 -9.98
N ALA A 66 7.07 -3.32 -8.84
CA ALA A 66 6.66 -2.12 -8.12
C ALA A 66 7.13 -0.83 -8.79
N ALA A 67 8.17 -0.90 -9.63
CA ALA A 67 8.79 0.24 -10.31
C ALA A 67 8.61 0.26 -11.84
N SER A 68 7.88 -0.70 -12.43
CA SER A 68 7.59 -0.81 -13.87
C SER A 68 6.25 -0.25 -14.27
#